data_AF-A0A6A5ZFR3-F1
#
_entry.id   AF-A0A6A5ZFR3-F1
#
_cell.length_a   1.000
_cell.length_b   1.000
_cell.length_c   1.000
_cell.angle_alpha   90.00
_cell.angle_beta   90.00
_cell.angle_gamma   90.00
#
_symmetry.space_group_name_H-M   'P 1'
#
loop_
_entity.id
_entity.type
_entity.pdbx_description
1 polymer ?
#
loop_
_entity_poly.entity_id
_entity_poly.type
_entity_poly.pdbx_seq_one_letter_code
_entity_poly.pdbx_strand_id
1 'polypeptide(L)'
;MGFHDYFFYFNVQAGSTRLEEWISLLTLSLAPLLVHIIVGVPHPVHLHDRPPSWHDRIVHYNPTSIIWRYFVIADRRLRSKNWNACDMAASNALFWTADGWDGSETMMVKSRIYCERRPEHARLRFFSFTAGKTLIITAQGIQSISFILGAITSFKRFYVKFGVQNVFFPFAVLGLLRLAAALWLTEDYTYIERQAWESETESRQSTDLEKLNNTSNTSLSSIEDQLSHIADARFVPRNGRRGLTWRIFILLFIACLWLLPIITMLPFRWNIYLTGTLFAMGIFYFIFLSVTLFSTAACIFTHRSTSTTFPYATKRWYKIYTCILFLLMVSMVIIAMMENRKAPCGAYTTYPPTITKPHDFNFDEFLCGGTGEGPL
;
A
#
# COMPACT_ATOMS: atom_id res chain seq x y z
N MET A 1 -17.60 -32.00 -20.34
CA MET A 1 -16.69 -30.92 -19.94
C MET A 1 -15.35 -31.21 -20.59
N GLY A 2 -15.06 -30.58 -21.74
CA GLY A 2 -13.75 -30.74 -22.37
C GLY A 2 -12.69 -30.01 -21.54
N PHE A 3 -11.57 -30.67 -21.26
CA PHE A 3 -10.38 -29.98 -20.78
C PHE A 3 -9.86 -29.15 -21.95
N HIS A 4 -9.99 -27.82 -21.87
CA HIS A 4 -9.31 -26.95 -22.82
C HIS A 4 -7.81 -27.01 -22.50
N ASP A 5 -6.99 -27.21 -23.54
CA ASP A 5 -5.54 -27.25 -23.40
C ASP A 5 -5.01 -25.87 -22.96
N TYR A 6 -4.14 -25.89 -21.94
CA TYR A 6 -3.46 -24.70 -21.45
C TYR A 6 -2.18 -24.50 -22.25
N PHE A 7 -2.06 -23.35 -22.90
CA PHE A 7 -0.83 -22.95 -23.54
C PHE A 7 -0.19 -21.85 -22.69
N PHE A 8 0.70 -22.27 -21.79
CA PHE A 8 1.64 -21.35 -21.15
C PHE A 8 2.74 -21.02 -22.14
N TYR A 9 2.99 -19.73 -22.35
CA TYR A 9 3.99 -19.28 -23.31
C TYR A 9 4.94 -18.28 -22.64
N PHE A 10 6.23 -18.60 -22.69
CA PHE A 10 7.30 -17.70 -22.29
C PHE A 10 8.21 -17.49 -23.50
N ASN A 11 8.35 -16.24 -23.93
CA ASN A 11 9.20 -15.91 -25.09
C ASN A 11 10.01 -14.66 -24.85
N VAL A 12 11.32 -14.78 -25.05
CA VAL A 12 12.27 -13.70 -24.85
C VAL A 12 12.35 -12.87 -26.12
N GLN A 13 11.87 -11.62 -26.05
CA GLN A 13 11.68 -10.74 -27.21
C GLN A 13 12.24 -9.32 -27.01
N ALA A 14 13.03 -9.11 -25.95
CA ALA A 14 13.57 -7.81 -25.55
C ALA A 14 14.54 -7.15 -26.56
N GLY A 15 14.92 -7.83 -27.65
CA GLY A 15 16.04 -7.44 -28.52
C GLY A 15 15.84 -6.21 -29.41
N SER A 16 14.60 -5.73 -29.59
CA SER A 16 14.29 -4.63 -30.53
C SER A 16 14.04 -3.26 -29.89
N THR A 17 14.08 -3.17 -28.55
CA THR A 17 13.72 -1.94 -27.82
C THR A 17 14.98 -1.13 -27.48
N ARG A 18 14.98 0.17 -27.81
CA ARG A 18 16.11 1.09 -27.53
C ARG A 18 16.22 1.41 -26.04
N LEU A 19 17.42 1.79 -25.58
CA LEU A 19 17.66 2.15 -24.17
C LEU A 19 16.76 3.31 -23.68
N GLU A 20 16.55 4.33 -24.52
CA GLU A 20 15.65 5.46 -24.22
C GLU A 20 14.22 5.00 -23.94
N GLU A 21 13.74 4.03 -24.72
CA GLU A 21 12.41 3.44 -24.56
C GLU A 21 12.36 2.60 -23.29
N TRP A 22 13.41 1.83 -22.98
CA TRP A 22 13.50 1.08 -21.72
C TRP A 22 13.41 1.97 -20.50
N ILE A 23 14.13 3.10 -20.49
CA ILE A 23 14.09 4.06 -19.37
C ILE A 23 12.66 4.62 -19.22
N SER A 24 12.01 4.99 -20.32
CA SER A 24 10.62 5.48 -20.29
C SER A 24 9.65 4.41 -19.78
N LEU A 25 9.78 3.17 -20.25
CA LEU A 25 8.92 2.04 -19.87
C LEU A 25 9.07 1.68 -18.38
N LEU A 26 10.30 1.65 -17.89
CA LEU A 26 10.60 1.42 -16.47
C LEU A 26 10.08 2.57 -15.60
N THR A 27 10.21 3.81 -16.07
CA THR A 27 9.68 4.96 -15.34
C THR A 27 8.16 4.88 -15.23
N LEU A 28 7.46 4.55 -16.34
CA LEU A 28 6.01 4.42 -16.33
C LEU A 28 5.53 3.26 -15.46
N SER A 29 6.24 2.12 -15.52
CA SER A 29 5.89 0.94 -14.73
C SER A 29 6.11 1.17 -13.24
N LEU A 30 7.25 1.75 -12.85
CA LEU A 30 7.61 1.96 -11.45
C LEU A 30 6.87 3.13 -10.80
N ALA A 31 6.40 4.12 -11.59
CA ALA A 31 5.75 5.31 -11.04
C ALA A 31 4.58 5.00 -10.08
N PRO A 32 3.59 4.15 -10.43
CA PRO A 32 2.53 3.77 -9.49
C PRO A 32 3.06 3.16 -8.19
N LEU A 33 4.07 2.29 -8.27
CA LEU A 33 4.66 1.62 -7.10
C LEU A 33 5.42 2.63 -6.21
N LEU A 34 6.31 3.42 -6.81
CA LEU A 34 7.12 4.40 -6.11
C LEU A 34 6.26 5.47 -5.46
N VAL A 35 5.26 5.99 -6.18
CA VAL A 35 4.32 6.95 -5.60
C VAL A 35 3.58 6.29 -4.43
N HIS A 36 3.07 5.06 -4.58
CA HIS A 36 2.39 4.36 -3.48
C HIS A 36 3.26 4.22 -2.23
N ILE A 37 4.54 3.87 -2.41
CA ILE A 37 5.50 3.66 -1.33
C ILE A 37 5.95 5.00 -0.70
N ILE A 38 6.50 5.91 -1.50
CA ILE A 38 7.08 7.19 -1.04
C ILE A 38 6.03 8.03 -0.31
N VAL A 39 4.81 8.06 -0.84
CA VAL A 39 3.71 8.85 -0.28
C VAL A 39 3.02 8.12 0.89
N GLY A 40 3.20 6.79 0.97
CA GLY A 40 2.55 5.93 1.96
C GLY A 40 3.30 5.80 3.30
N VAL A 41 4.62 5.92 3.30
CA VAL A 41 5.44 5.74 4.51
C VAL A 41 5.48 7.02 5.35
N PRO A 42 5.07 6.99 6.64
CA PRO A 42 5.16 8.14 7.54
C PRO A 42 6.60 8.41 7.99
N HIS A 43 6.83 9.63 8.49
CA HIS A 43 8.09 9.96 9.15
C HIS A 43 8.17 9.24 10.52
N PRO A 44 9.27 8.53 10.82
CA PRO A 44 9.45 7.89 12.12
C PRO A 44 9.84 8.91 13.19
N VAL A 45 9.31 8.77 14.40
CA VAL A 45 9.66 9.56 15.59
C VAL A 45 10.34 8.62 16.59
N HIS A 46 11.57 8.91 16.97
CA HIS A 46 12.33 8.10 17.91
C HIS A 46 12.12 8.57 19.35
N LEU A 47 11.38 7.77 20.12
CA LEU A 47 11.15 7.99 21.55
C LEU A 47 12.00 7.06 22.41
N HIS A 48 12.89 6.27 21.81
CA HIS A 48 13.78 5.35 22.50
C HIS A 48 15.19 5.43 21.92
N ASP A 49 16.19 5.14 22.75
CA ASP A 49 17.60 5.43 22.49
C ASP A 49 18.19 4.49 21.42
N ARG A 50 17.64 3.29 21.34
CA ARG A 50 18.03 2.31 20.33
C ARG A 50 17.22 2.55 19.05
N PRO A 51 17.86 2.89 17.92
CA PRO A 51 17.15 3.08 16.67
C PRO A 51 16.56 1.75 16.16
N PRO A 52 15.44 1.81 15.42
CA PRO A 52 14.88 0.61 14.80
C PRO A 52 15.86 0.07 13.77
N SER A 53 16.01 -1.26 13.81
CA SER A 53 16.81 -1.99 12.84
C SER A 53 16.25 -1.83 11.43
N TRP A 54 17.06 -2.09 10.40
CA TRP A 54 16.62 -1.97 9.00
C TRP A 54 15.41 -2.88 8.69
N HIS A 55 15.37 -4.07 9.28
CA HIS A 55 14.31 -5.05 9.07
C HIS A 55 13.04 -4.73 9.88
N ASP A 56 13.13 -3.83 10.86
CA ASP A 56 11.95 -3.20 11.48
C ASP A 56 11.43 -2.03 10.64
N ARG A 57 12.25 -1.40 9.81
CA ARG A 57 11.83 -0.29 8.93
C ARG A 57 11.17 -0.80 7.65
N ILE A 58 11.68 -1.87 7.07
CA ILE A 58 11.24 -2.39 5.76
C ILE A 58 9.74 -2.74 5.71
N VAL A 59 9.16 -3.14 6.84
CA VAL A 59 7.74 -3.53 6.94
C VAL A 59 6.78 -2.35 6.67
N HIS A 60 7.20 -1.11 6.90
CA HIS A 60 6.38 0.07 6.61
C HIS A 60 6.30 0.42 5.12
N TYR A 61 7.29 -0.05 4.35
CA TYR A 61 7.30 0.05 2.89
C TYR A 61 6.44 -1.04 2.23
N ASN A 62 5.95 -2.02 3.01
CA ASN A 62 5.04 -3.04 2.51
C ASN A 62 3.69 -2.39 2.14
N PRO A 63 3.17 -2.57 0.91
CA PRO A 63 1.89 -2.00 0.51
C PRO A 63 0.71 -2.41 1.41
N THR A 64 0.75 -3.61 2.01
CA THR A 64 -0.26 -4.02 3.00
C THR A 64 -0.27 -3.08 4.21
N SER A 65 0.91 -2.68 4.72
CA SER A 65 1.01 -1.75 5.86
C SER A 65 0.57 -0.34 5.49
N ILE A 66 0.82 0.09 4.25
CA ILE A 66 0.38 1.40 3.73
C ILE A 66 -1.15 1.44 3.60
N ILE A 67 -1.76 0.41 3.01
CA ILE A 67 -3.23 0.29 2.92
C ILE A 67 -3.85 0.26 4.31
N TRP A 68 -3.27 -0.51 5.24
CA TRP A 68 -3.72 -0.57 6.63
C TRP A 68 -3.72 0.82 7.28
N ARG A 69 -2.65 1.60 7.11
CA ARG A 69 -2.56 2.96 7.63
C ARG A 69 -3.71 3.85 7.13
N TYR A 70 -3.99 3.84 5.83
CA TYR A 70 -5.12 4.61 5.28
C TYR A 70 -6.45 4.18 5.89
N PHE A 71 -6.68 2.87 5.99
CA PHE A 71 -7.86 2.30 6.62
C PHE A 71 -8.03 2.77 8.08
N VAL A 72 -6.98 2.67 8.90
CA VAL A 72 -7.05 2.99 10.33
C VAL A 72 -7.20 4.49 10.57
N ILE A 73 -6.54 5.36 9.79
CA ILE A 73 -6.70 6.82 9.93
C ILE A 73 -8.16 7.22 9.67
N ALA A 74 -8.76 6.67 8.60
CA ALA A 74 -10.18 6.89 8.31
C ALA A 74 -11.11 6.29 9.39
N ASP A 75 -10.85 5.05 9.83
CA ASP A 75 -11.63 4.38 10.90
C ASP A 75 -11.61 5.18 12.21
N ARG A 76 -10.43 5.68 12.60
CA ARG A 76 -10.26 6.54 13.78
C ARG A 76 -11.05 7.82 13.66
N ARG A 77 -10.95 8.50 12.51
CA ARG A 77 -11.68 9.75 12.31
C ARG A 77 -13.18 9.52 12.44
N LEU A 78 -13.72 8.47 11.83
CA LEU A 78 -15.14 8.13 11.91
C LEU A 78 -15.61 7.80 13.33
N ARG A 79 -14.72 7.24 14.17
CA ARG A 79 -15.00 6.92 15.58
C ARG A 79 -14.70 8.06 16.55
N SER A 80 -13.88 9.04 16.17
CA SER A 80 -13.50 10.13 17.08
C SER A 80 -14.69 11.01 17.44
N LYS A 81 -14.92 11.25 18.74
CA LYS A 81 -15.94 12.21 19.21
C LYS A 81 -15.47 13.65 18.98
N ASN A 82 -14.20 13.92 19.31
CA ASN A 82 -13.56 15.22 19.20
C ASN A 82 -12.20 15.08 18.51
N TRP A 83 -12.18 15.30 17.19
CA TRP A 83 -10.96 15.25 16.37
C TRP A 83 -10.28 16.62 16.31
N ASN A 84 -9.03 16.70 16.74
CA ASN A 84 -8.25 17.94 16.71
C ASN A 84 -6.93 17.79 15.93
N ALA A 85 -6.20 18.90 15.79
CA ALA A 85 -4.94 18.91 15.04
C ALA A 85 -3.85 18.00 15.64
N CYS A 86 -3.82 17.86 16.97
CA CYS A 86 -2.89 16.92 17.64
C CYS A 86 -3.23 15.46 17.30
N ASP A 87 -4.51 15.10 17.25
CA ASP A 87 -4.93 13.75 16.87
C ASP A 87 -4.58 13.44 15.41
N MET A 88 -4.70 14.45 14.55
CA MET A 88 -4.28 14.35 13.16
C MET A 88 -2.77 14.13 13.05
N ALA A 89 -1.94 14.92 13.75
CA ALA A 89 -0.49 14.73 13.78
C ALA A 89 -0.12 13.34 14.30
N ALA A 90 -0.64 12.96 15.46
CA ALA A 90 -0.30 11.71 16.12
C ALA A 90 -0.79 10.46 15.36
N SER A 91 -1.89 10.57 14.60
CA SER A 91 -2.34 9.48 13.71
C SER A 91 -1.50 9.35 12.44
N ASN A 92 -0.72 10.37 12.08
CA ASN A 92 0.18 10.34 10.93
C ASN A 92 1.62 10.01 11.31
N ALA A 93 2.01 10.22 12.55
CA ALA A 93 3.33 9.90 13.07
C ALA A 93 3.49 8.39 13.32
N LEU A 94 4.74 7.92 13.24
CA LEU A 94 5.10 6.56 13.53
C LEU A 94 6.09 6.55 14.70
N PHE A 95 5.64 6.16 15.89
CA PHE A 95 6.47 6.23 17.10
C PHE A 95 7.25 4.94 17.31
N TRP A 96 8.55 5.07 17.49
CA TRP A 96 9.43 3.99 17.94
C TRP A 96 9.63 4.08 19.44
N THR A 97 9.17 3.06 20.17
CA THR A 97 9.22 2.95 21.63
C THR A 97 10.14 1.78 22.04
N ALA A 98 10.30 1.56 23.35
CA ALA A 98 11.04 0.41 23.89
C ALA A 98 10.45 -0.94 23.43
N ASP A 99 9.14 -1.00 23.21
CA ASP A 99 8.41 -2.20 22.76
C ASP A 99 8.28 -2.29 21.22
N GLY A 100 8.91 -1.36 20.50
CA GLY A 100 8.96 -1.31 19.04
C GLY A 100 8.03 -0.25 18.44
N TRP A 101 7.45 -0.53 17.27
CA TRP A 101 6.57 0.42 16.60
C TRP A 101 5.20 0.50 17.29
N ASP A 102 4.89 1.68 17.83
CA ASP A 102 3.60 1.96 18.44
C ASP A 102 2.88 3.07 17.69
N GLY A 103 1.73 2.71 17.13
CA GLY A 103 0.83 3.64 16.49
C GLY A 103 -0.53 3.66 17.16
N SER A 104 -0.69 3.17 18.39
CA SER A 104 -1.96 2.96 19.09
C SER A 104 -2.71 4.26 19.43
N GLU A 105 -4.00 4.13 19.78
CA GLU A 105 -4.81 5.25 20.29
C GLU A 105 -4.31 5.77 21.64
N THR A 106 -3.71 4.92 22.48
CA THR A 106 -3.03 5.33 23.71
C THR A 106 -1.78 6.16 23.41
N MET A 107 -0.95 5.71 22.47
CA MET A 107 0.21 6.46 22.02
C MET A 107 -0.17 7.80 21.39
N MET A 108 -1.34 7.88 20.76
CA MET A 108 -1.88 9.14 20.23
C MET A 108 -2.14 10.19 21.33
N VAL A 109 -2.57 9.76 22.52
CA VAL A 109 -2.75 10.65 23.68
C VAL A 109 -1.40 10.95 24.33
N LYS A 110 -0.58 9.91 24.55
CA LYS A 110 0.74 10.01 25.19
C LYS A 110 1.70 10.93 24.41
N SER A 111 1.68 10.88 23.08
CA SER A 111 2.59 11.64 22.22
C SER A 111 2.41 13.16 22.28
N ARG A 112 1.29 13.65 22.84
CA ARG A 112 0.97 15.09 22.88
C ARG A 112 2.01 15.93 23.60
N ILE A 113 2.68 15.36 24.61
CA ILE A 113 3.73 16.05 25.38
C ILE A 113 5.00 16.29 24.54
N TYR A 114 5.23 15.46 23.52
CA TYR A 114 6.40 15.55 22.64
C TYR A 114 6.11 16.34 21.36
N CYS A 115 4.90 16.89 21.18
CA CYS A 115 4.51 17.57 19.95
C CYS A 115 4.93 19.05 20.01
N GLU A 116 5.99 19.39 19.27
CA GLU A 116 6.52 20.75 19.16
C GLU A 116 5.68 21.58 18.19
N ARG A 117 5.50 21.07 16.96
CA ARG A 117 4.74 21.73 15.91
C ARG A 117 3.49 20.93 15.58
N ARG A 118 2.35 21.60 15.75
CA ARG A 118 1.03 21.06 15.38
C ARG A 118 0.62 21.58 14.00
N PRO A 119 -0.18 20.81 13.24
CA PRO A 119 -0.85 21.32 12.07
C PRO A 119 -1.75 22.50 12.43
N GLU A 120 -1.86 23.50 11.56
CA GLU A 120 -2.73 24.67 11.78
C GLU A 120 -4.22 24.30 11.87
N HIS A 121 -4.61 23.21 11.19
CA HIS A 121 -5.99 22.76 11.11
C HIS A 121 -6.09 21.25 11.33
N ALA A 122 -7.23 20.78 11.81
CA ALA A 122 -7.55 19.36 11.95
C ALA A 122 -7.97 18.68 10.62
N ARG A 123 -7.68 19.34 9.49
CA ARG A 123 -7.92 18.91 8.11
C ARG A 123 -6.81 19.42 7.20
N LEU A 124 -6.55 18.69 6.13
CA LEU A 124 -5.55 19.08 5.13
C LEU A 124 -5.95 20.37 4.40
N ARG A 125 -4.96 21.23 4.11
CA ARG A 125 -5.12 22.38 3.21
C ARG A 125 -5.11 21.93 1.74
N PHE A 126 -6.03 22.43 0.93
CA PHE A 126 -6.12 22.06 -0.49
C PHE A 126 -4.87 22.41 -1.32
N PHE A 127 -4.11 23.43 -0.89
CA PHE A 127 -2.87 23.86 -1.55
C PHE A 127 -1.62 23.46 -0.74
N SER A 128 -1.56 22.23 -0.23
CA SER A 128 -0.37 21.68 0.43
C SER A 128 0.36 20.66 -0.45
N PHE A 129 1.61 20.38 -0.12
CA PHE A 129 2.40 19.32 -0.77
C PHE A 129 1.70 17.96 -0.68
N THR A 130 1.08 17.65 0.46
CA THR A 130 0.31 16.41 0.66
C THR A 130 -0.96 16.37 -0.20
N ALA A 131 -1.59 17.51 -0.48
CA ALA A 131 -2.73 17.58 -1.40
C ALA A 131 -2.29 17.30 -2.85
N GLY A 132 -1.14 17.84 -3.27
CA GLY A 132 -0.53 17.53 -4.57
C GLY A 132 -0.20 16.03 -4.73
N LYS A 133 0.41 15.41 -3.71
CA LYS A 133 0.64 13.95 -3.66
C LYS A 133 -0.65 13.15 -3.85
N THR A 134 -1.73 13.57 -3.19
CA THR A 134 -3.03 12.91 -3.30
C THR A 134 -3.63 13.07 -4.69
N LEU A 135 -3.54 14.27 -5.28
CA LEU A 135 -4.02 14.54 -6.64
C LEU A 135 -3.36 13.63 -7.68
N ILE A 136 -2.03 13.47 -7.60
CA ILE A 136 -1.27 12.58 -8.49
C ILE A 136 -1.77 11.13 -8.38
N ILE A 137 -1.92 10.63 -7.15
CA ILE A 137 -2.41 9.26 -6.90
C ILE A 137 -3.84 9.08 -7.42
N THR A 138 -4.71 10.07 -7.20
CA THR A 138 -6.08 10.04 -7.68
C THR A 138 -6.13 10.02 -9.21
N ALA A 139 -5.33 10.84 -9.89
CA ALA A 139 -5.25 10.83 -11.35
C ALA A 139 -4.80 9.47 -11.90
N GLN A 140 -3.72 8.89 -11.34
CA GLN A 140 -3.24 7.56 -11.72
C GLN A 140 -4.30 6.47 -11.47
N GLY A 141 -5.01 6.56 -10.35
CA GLY A 141 -6.06 5.61 -10.01
C GLY A 141 -7.28 5.71 -10.94
N ILE A 142 -7.71 6.93 -11.28
CA ILE A 142 -8.81 7.15 -12.24
C ILE A 142 -8.42 6.58 -13.61
N GLN A 143 -7.22 6.88 -14.10
CA GLN A 143 -6.71 6.32 -15.35
C GLN A 143 -6.76 4.79 -15.34
N SER A 144 -6.35 4.17 -14.23
CA SER A 144 -6.35 2.71 -14.06
C SER A 144 -7.76 2.11 -13.99
N ILE A 145 -8.72 2.81 -13.37
CA ILE A 145 -10.14 2.41 -13.42
C ILE A 145 -10.66 2.46 -14.84
N SER A 146 -10.38 3.52 -15.61
CA SER A 146 -10.79 3.61 -17.01
C SER A 146 -10.22 2.46 -17.83
N PHE A 147 -8.98 2.04 -17.57
CA PHE A 147 -8.40 0.84 -18.19
C PHE A 147 -9.18 -0.44 -17.84
N ILE A 148 -9.55 -0.64 -16.57
CA ILE A 148 -10.35 -1.81 -16.14
C ILE A 148 -11.77 -1.77 -16.76
N LEU A 149 -12.42 -0.60 -16.83
CA LEU A 149 -13.73 -0.46 -17.45
C LEU A 149 -13.68 -0.80 -18.96
N GLY A 150 -12.60 -0.40 -19.64
CA GLY A 150 -12.31 -0.85 -21.00
C GLY A 150 -12.14 -2.37 -21.11
N ALA A 151 -11.55 -3.02 -20.10
CA ALA A 151 -11.43 -4.48 -20.06
C ALA A 151 -12.78 -5.20 -19.99
N ILE A 152 -13.77 -4.62 -19.31
CA ILE A 152 -15.12 -5.21 -19.20
C ILE A 152 -15.80 -5.26 -20.57
N THR A 153 -15.59 -4.24 -21.41
CA THR A 153 -16.20 -4.14 -22.74
C THR A 153 -15.40 -4.88 -23.83
N SER A 154 -14.09 -5.04 -23.68
CA SER A 154 -13.21 -5.66 -24.68
C SER A 154 -12.08 -6.48 -24.05
N PHE A 155 -12.45 -7.54 -23.33
CA PHE A 155 -11.55 -8.34 -22.50
C PHE A 155 -10.34 -8.91 -23.28
N LYS A 156 -10.53 -9.50 -24.46
CA LYS A 156 -9.41 -10.06 -25.26
C LYS A 156 -8.37 -8.99 -25.63
N ARG A 157 -8.80 -7.81 -26.08
CA ARG A 157 -7.92 -6.69 -26.46
C ARG A 157 -7.19 -6.09 -25.26
N PHE A 158 -7.78 -6.18 -24.08
CA PHE A 158 -7.16 -5.69 -22.85
C PHE A 158 -5.89 -6.48 -22.50
N TYR A 159 -5.94 -7.82 -22.50
CA TYR A 159 -4.75 -8.63 -22.16
C TYR A 159 -3.62 -8.48 -23.15
N VAL A 160 -3.92 -8.39 -24.44
CA VAL A 160 -2.89 -8.24 -25.49
C VAL A 160 -2.16 -6.88 -25.38
N LYS A 161 -2.76 -5.88 -24.72
CA LYS A 161 -2.13 -4.57 -24.44
C LYS A 161 -1.27 -4.55 -23.17
N PHE A 162 -1.09 -5.68 -22.47
CA PHE A 162 -0.18 -5.74 -21.33
C PHE A 162 1.27 -5.79 -21.79
N GLY A 163 1.99 -4.71 -21.50
CA GLY A 163 3.45 -4.63 -21.56
C GLY A 163 4.03 -4.29 -20.19
N VAL A 164 5.37 -4.11 -20.13
CA VAL A 164 6.12 -3.74 -18.92
C VAL A 164 5.51 -2.54 -18.20
N GLN A 165 5.04 -1.57 -18.96
CA GLN A 165 4.53 -0.30 -18.45
C GLN A 165 3.28 -0.46 -17.56
N ASN A 166 2.57 -1.58 -17.68
CA ASN A 166 1.33 -1.84 -16.94
C ASN A 166 1.54 -2.80 -15.77
N VAL A 167 2.75 -3.30 -15.51
CA VAL A 167 2.99 -4.33 -14.48
C VAL A 167 2.50 -3.93 -13.08
N PHE A 168 2.64 -2.65 -12.71
CA PHE A 168 2.19 -2.14 -11.41
C PHE A 168 0.90 -1.30 -11.47
N PHE A 169 0.14 -1.35 -12.58
CA PHE A 169 -1.12 -0.60 -12.70
C PHE A 169 -2.12 -0.86 -11.54
N PRO A 170 -2.25 -2.07 -10.96
CA PRO A 170 -3.18 -2.30 -9.85
C PRO A 170 -2.80 -1.52 -8.59
N PHE A 171 -1.53 -1.13 -8.40
CA PHE A 171 -1.13 -0.25 -7.29
C PHE A 171 -1.72 1.16 -7.42
N ALA A 172 -1.95 1.64 -8.65
CA ALA A 172 -2.65 2.91 -8.84
C ALA A 172 -4.13 2.81 -8.43
N VAL A 173 -4.79 1.68 -8.69
CA VAL A 173 -6.16 1.41 -8.21
C VAL A 173 -6.19 1.34 -6.68
N LEU A 174 -5.26 0.61 -6.07
CA LEU A 174 -5.12 0.56 -4.60
C LEU A 174 -4.76 1.91 -4.01
N GLY A 175 -4.04 2.75 -4.74
CA GLY A 175 -3.74 4.14 -4.37
C GLY A 175 -5.00 4.97 -4.10
N LEU A 176 -6.14 4.65 -4.74
CA LEU A 176 -7.40 5.35 -4.49
C LEU A 176 -7.92 5.17 -3.05
N LEU A 177 -7.50 4.10 -2.34
CA LEU A 177 -7.82 3.95 -0.92
C LEU A 177 -7.22 5.07 -0.06
N ARG A 178 -6.16 5.73 -0.54
CA ARG A 178 -5.61 6.94 0.09
C ARG A 178 -6.65 8.05 0.16
N LEU A 179 -7.53 8.17 -0.84
CA LEU A 179 -8.51 9.26 -0.91
C LEU A 179 -9.46 9.26 0.29
N ALA A 180 -9.76 8.08 0.82
CA ALA A 180 -10.61 7.95 2.01
C ALA A 180 -9.98 8.54 3.27
N ALA A 181 -8.64 8.61 3.35
CA ALA A 181 -7.91 9.22 4.45
C ALA A 181 -7.33 10.60 4.11
N ALA A 182 -7.42 11.04 2.84
CA ALA A 182 -6.67 12.18 2.32
C ALA A 182 -6.87 13.48 3.10
N LEU A 183 -8.10 13.76 3.56
CA LEU A 183 -8.40 14.96 4.34
C LEU A 183 -7.71 15.00 5.72
N TRP A 184 -7.19 13.86 6.18
CA TRP A 184 -6.55 13.69 7.49
C TRP A 184 -5.12 13.16 7.37
N LEU A 185 -4.58 13.04 6.15
CA LEU A 185 -3.18 12.74 5.92
C LEU A 185 -2.40 14.05 5.90
N THR A 186 -1.35 14.14 6.72
CA THR A 186 -0.48 15.32 6.77
C THR A 186 0.94 14.91 7.09
N GLU A 187 1.89 15.75 6.67
CA GLU A 187 3.30 15.71 7.06
C GLU A 187 3.70 17.00 7.82
N ASP A 188 2.74 17.92 8.04
CA ASP A 188 2.96 19.23 8.67
C ASP A 188 2.92 19.13 10.20
N TYR A 189 3.79 18.31 10.78
CA TYR A 189 3.96 18.20 12.23
C TYR A 189 5.42 17.89 12.59
N THR A 190 5.81 18.24 13.82
CA THR A 190 7.14 17.95 14.34
C THR A 190 7.03 17.46 15.77
N TYR A 191 7.74 16.39 16.08
CA TYR A 191 7.86 15.83 17.42
C TYR A 191 9.31 15.95 17.88
N ILE A 192 9.49 16.27 19.16
CA ILE A 192 10.81 16.30 19.78
C ILE A 192 11.29 14.86 19.90
N GLU A 193 12.45 14.57 19.33
CA GLU A 193 13.13 13.28 19.53
C GLU A 193 13.70 13.21 20.93
N ARG A 194 13.71 12.01 21.53
CA ARG A 194 14.12 11.84 22.94
C ARG A 194 15.52 12.40 23.23
N GLN A 195 16.47 12.26 22.30
CA GLN A 195 17.83 12.78 22.46
C GLN A 195 17.87 14.31 22.57
N ALA A 196 17.01 15.01 21.81
CA ALA A 196 16.84 16.45 21.90
C ALA A 196 16.14 16.86 23.21
N TRP A 197 15.17 16.06 23.66
CA TRP A 197 14.47 16.31 24.92
C TRP A 197 15.38 16.13 26.15
N GLU A 198 16.18 15.07 26.17
CA GLU A 198 17.11 14.80 27.28
C GLU A 198 18.22 15.86 27.35
N SER A 199 18.77 16.30 26.22
CA SER A 199 19.75 17.41 26.20
C SER A 199 19.15 18.76 26.63
N GLU A 200 17.91 19.08 26.26
CA GLU A 200 17.22 20.28 26.75
C GLU A 200 16.88 20.18 28.24
N THR A 201 16.52 18.98 28.72
CA THR A 201 16.20 18.74 30.14
C THR A 201 17.44 18.76 31.02
N GLU A 202 18.56 18.17 30.58
CA GLU A 202 19.86 18.27 31.26
C GLU A 202 20.34 19.71 31.36
N SER A 203 20.10 20.54 30.32
CA SER A 203 20.39 21.98 30.37
C SER A 203 19.51 22.77 31.34
N ARG A 204 18.31 22.26 31.68
CA ARG A 204 17.38 22.87 32.64
C ARG A 204 17.54 22.32 34.06
N GLN A 205 17.98 21.07 34.22
CA GLN A 205 18.09 20.37 35.50
C GLN A 205 19.40 20.65 36.25
N SER A 206 20.33 21.42 35.70
CA SER A 206 21.54 21.87 36.41
C SER A 206 21.28 22.86 37.56
N THR A 207 20.01 23.13 37.93
CA THR A 207 19.67 24.05 39.04
C THR A 207 18.84 23.44 40.16
N ASP A 208 18.20 22.28 39.98
CA ASP A 208 17.35 21.70 41.04
C ASP A 208 17.15 20.20 40.80
N LEU A 209 17.96 19.30 41.41
CA LEU A 209 17.61 17.88 41.58
C LEU A 209 18.62 17.11 42.46
N GLU A 210 18.42 17.16 43.78
CA GLU A 210 18.92 16.14 44.73
C GLU A 210 17.79 15.51 45.56
N LYS A 211 16.52 15.71 45.19
CA LYS A 211 15.37 15.19 45.95
C LYS A 211 14.24 14.69 45.06
N LEU A 212 14.38 13.53 44.41
CA LEU A 212 13.20 12.74 44.03
C LEU A 212 13.47 11.28 43.56
N ASN A 213 14.36 10.52 44.20
CA ASN A 213 14.82 9.25 43.60
C ASN A 213 14.20 7.93 44.11
N ASN A 214 13.10 7.92 44.89
CA ASN A 214 12.60 6.67 45.50
C ASN A 214 11.09 6.37 45.33
N THR A 215 10.43 6.76 44.23
CA THR A 215 8.98 6.46 44.07
C THR A 215 8.51 6.25 42.62
N SER A 216 9.29 5.55 41.79
CA SER A 216 9.12 5.61 40.31
C SER A 216 8.61 4.35 39.60
N ASN A 217 8.32 3.24 40.28
CA ASN A 217 7.90 2.01 39.59
C ASN A 217 6.41 1.64 39.75
N THR A 218 5.74 2.08 40.83
CA THR A 218 4.31 1.82 41.06
C THR A 218 3.37 2.83 40.37
N SER A 219 3.91 3.95 39.87
CA SER A 219 3.15 5.04 39.25
C SER A 219 2.97 4.88 37.74
N LEU A 220 3.87 4.17 37.04
CA LEU A 220 3.88 4.10 35.58
C LEU A 220 2.70 3.29 35.02
N SER A 221 2.37 2.15 35.61
CA SER A 221 1.23 1.32 35.20
C SER A 221 -0.10 2.04 35.43
N SER A 222 -0.23 2.75 36.55
CA SER A 222 -1.41 3.57 36.84
C SER A 222 -1.61 4.71 35.82
N ILE A 223 -0.52 5.34 35.37
CA ILE A 223 -0.57 6.38 34.32
C ILE A 223 -0.96 5.78 32.97
N GLU A 224 -0.43 4.60 32.62
CA GLU A 224 -0.78 3.93 31.37
C GLU A 224 -2.25 3.50 31.33
N ASP A 225 -2.77 2.97 32.43
CA ASP A 225 -4.19 2.64 32.59
C ASP A 225 -5.06 3.90 32.46
N GLN A 226 -4.69 5.02 33.10
CA GLN A 226 -5.39 6.29 32.95
C GLN A 226 -5.39 6.80 31.49
N LEU A 227 -4.26 6.73 30.79
CA LEU A 227 -4.14 7.10 29.38
C LEU A 227 -5.02 6.22 28.49
N SER A 228 -5.12 4.93 28.79
CA SER A 228 -6.01 4.00 28.09
C SER A 228 -7.48 4.35 28.27
N HIS A 229 -7.90 4.68 29.49
CA HIS A 229 -9.26 5.14 29.76
C HIS A 229 -9.58 6.45 29.05
N ILE A 230 -8.64 7.41 29.04
CA ILE A 230 -8.79 8.66 28.30
C ILE A 230 -8.90 8.39 26.80
N ALA A 231 -8.08 7.50 26.25
CA ALA A 231 -8.14 7.13 24.84
C ALA A 231 -9.53 6.52 24.51
N ASP A 232 -9.97 5.51 25.25
CA ASP A 232 -11.25 4.83 25.03
C ASP A 232 -12.44 5.80 25.17
N ALA A 233 -12.40 6.73 26.13
CA ALA A 233 -13.46 7.72 26.31
C ALA A 233 -13.63 8.66 25.09
N ARG A 234 -12.56 8.91 24.34
CA ARG A 234 -12.56 9.82 23.17
C ARG A 234 -13.10 9.19 21.88
N PHE A 235 -13.20 7.87 21.82
CA PHE A 235 -13.71 7.16 20.65
C PHE A 235 -15.09 6.56 20.91
N VAL A 236 -15.89 6.46 19.85
CA VAL A 236 -17.12 5.66 19.84
C VAL A 236 -16.73 4.17 19.92
N PRO A 237 -17.53 3.33 20.61
CA PRO A 237 -17.24 1.91 20.75
C PRO A 237 -16.90 1.22 19.42
N ARG A 238 -15.96 0.28 19.48
CA ARG A 238 -15.41 -0.42 18.31
C ARG A 238 -16.44 -1.21 17.50
N ASN A 239 -17.56 -1.57 18.13
CA ASN A 239 -18.68 -2.30 17.53
C ASN A 239 -19.82 -1.37 17.06
N GLY A 240 -19.60 -0.06 17.06
CA GLY A 240 -20.57 0.90 16.56
C GLY A 240 -20.83 0.71 15.06
N ARG A 241 -22.08 0.91 14.64
CA ARG A 241 -22.53 0.76 13.24
C ARG A 241 -21.66 1.52 12.24
N ARG A 242 -21.24 2.75 12.58
CA ARG A 242 -20.42 3.60 11.70
C ARG A 242 -19.05 2.99 11.38
N GLY A 243 -18.36 2.46 12.39
CA GLY A 243 -17.06 1.80 12.19
C GLY A 243 -17.20 0.46 11.46
N LEU A 244 -18.27 -0.28 11.74
CA LEU A 244 -18.55 -1.55 11.07
C LEU A 244 -18.80 -1.36 9.56
N THR A 245 -19.62 -0.39 9.15
CA THR A 245 -19.88 -0.11 7.73
C THR A 245 -18.58 0.21 6.97
N TRP A 246 -17.70 1.03 7.57
CA TRP A 246 -16.40 1.37 6.97
C TRP A 246 -15.49 0.14 6.80
N ARG A 247 -15.43 -0.72 7.82
CA ARG A 247 -14.63 -1.97 7.79
C ARG A 247 -15.13 -2.95 6.73
N ILE A 248 -16.44 -3.13 6.64
CA ILE A 248 -17.07 -3.98 5.61
C ILE A 248 -16.76 -3.41 4.22
N PHE A 249 -16.90 -2.10 4.03
CA PHE A 249 -16.59 -1.45 2.75
C PHE A 249 -15.15 -1.71 2.30
N ILE A 250 -14.16 -1.52 3.19
CA ILE A 250 -12.75 -1.76 2.87
C ILE A 250 -12.46 -3.24 2.60
N LEU A 251 -13.01 -4.15 3.40
CA LEU A 251 -12.84 -5.58 3.17
C LEU A 251 -13.47 -6.02 1.85
N LEU A 252 -14.65 -5.52 1.52
CA LEU A 252 -15.31 -5.79 0.24
C LEU A 252 -14.48 -5.25 -0.92
N PHE A 253 -13.94 -4.03 -0.82
CA PHE A 253 -13.08 -3.45 -1.85
C PHE A 253 -11.83 -4.31 -2.09
N ILE A 254 -11.13 -4.71 -1.02
CA ILE A 254 -9.95 -5.59 -1.13
C ILE A 254 -10.35 -6.97 -1.67
N ALA A 255 -11.49 -7.51 -1.26
CA ALA A 255 -12.00 -8.79 -1.76
C ALA A 255 -12.34 -8.74 -3.27
N CYS A 256 -12.94 -7.65 -3.74
CA CYS A 256 -13.19 -7.44 -5.17
C CYS A 256 -11.89 -7.42 -5.96
N LEU A 257 -10.85 -6.73 -5.48
CA LEU A 257 -9.53 -6.73 -6.10
C LEU A 257 -8.86 -8.10 -6.04
N TRP A 258 -9.02 -8.84 -4.93
CA TRP A 258 -8.49 -10.18 -4.74
C TRP A 258 -9.11 -11.22 -5.69
N LEU A 259 -10.38 -11.04 -6.07
CA LEU A 259 -11.04 -11.89 -7.05
C LEU A 259 -10.50 -11.68 -8.48
N LEU A 260 -9.97 -10.50 -8.81
CA LEU A 260 -9.44 -10.22 -10.15
C LEU A 260 -8.33 -11.20 -10.57
N PRO A 261 -7.21 -11.38 -9.83
CA PRO A 261 -6.16 -12.32 -10.22
C PRO A 261 -6.67 -13.77 -10.31
N ILE A 262 -7.68 -14.15 -9.51
CA ILE A 262 -8.31 -15.47 -9.61
C ILE A 262 -9.04 -15.60 -10.95
N ILE A 263 -9.90 -14.63 -11.27
CA ILE A 263 -10.66 -14.61 -12.54
C ILE A 263 -9.71 -14.57 -13.74
N THR A 264 -8.62 -13.81 -13.67
CA THR A 264 -7.63 -13.73 -14.76
C THR A 264 -6.85 -15.02 -14.96
N MET A 265 -6.63 -15.77 -13.88
CA MET A 265 -5.93 -17.07 -13.91
C MET A 265 -6.87 -18.25 -14.19
N LEU A 266 -8.19 -18.02 -14.20
CA LEU A 266 -9.14 -19.10 -14.39
C LEU A 266 -9.10 -19.62 -15.85
N PRO A 267 -8.97 -20.94 -16.03
CA PRO A 267 -8.77 -21.59 -17.34
C PRO A 267 -9.92 -21.37 -18.33
N PHE A 268 -11.11 -21.21 -17.77
CA PHE A 268 -12.31 -21.78 -18.38
C PHE A 268 -13.00 -20.87 -19.39
N ARG A 269 -12.54 -19.62 -19.55
CA ARG A 269 -13.42 -18.60 -20.12
C ARG A 269 -13.04 -18.01 -21.46
N TRP A 270 -11.80 -18.16 -21.99
CA TRP A 270 -11.41 -17.20 -23.04
C TRP A 270 -10.55 -17.68 -24.22
N ASN A 271 -10.02 -18.91 -24.27
CA ASN A 271 -9.05 -19.33 -25.30
C ASN A 271 -7.88 -18.32 -25.46
N ILE A 272 -7.45 -17.69 -24.36
CA ILE A 272 -6.36 -16.71 -24.35
C ILE A 272 -5.09 -17.42 -23.89
N TYR A 273 -4.00 -17.24 -24.63
CA TYR A 273 -2.67 -17.70 -24.23
C TYR A 273 -2.18 -16.89 -23.03
N LEU A 274 -1.69 -17.56 -21.99
CA LEU A 274 -1.18 -16.90 -20.79
C LEU A 274 0.32 -16.68 -20.94
N THR A 275 0.75 -15.42 -20.98
CA THR A 275 2.17 -15.06 -21.00
C THR A 275 2.80 -15.23 -19.62
N GLY A 276 4.12 -15.42 -19.56
CA GLY A 276 4.86 -15.52 -18.30
C GLY A 276 4.67 -14.30 -17.41
N THR A 277 4.57 -13.11 -18.01
CA THR A 277 4.29 -11.84 -17.31
C THR A 277 2.93 -11.84 -16.66
N LEU A 278 1.88 -12.21 -17.39
CA LEU A 278 0.52 -12.26 -16.85
C LEU A 278 0.44 -13.28 -15.71
N PHE A 279 1.07 -14.45 -15.88
CA PHE A 279 1.18 -15.47 -14.85
C PHE A 279 1.90 -14.95 -13.58
N ALA A 280 3.07 -14.34 -13.74
CA ALA A 280 3.83 -13.75 -12.65
C ALA A 280 3.05 -12.65 -11.94
N MET A 281 2.37 -11.77 -12.68
CA MET A 281 1.47 -10.75 -12.15
C MET A 281 0.33 -11.38 -11.33
N GLY A 282 -0.36 -12.38 -11.86
CA GLY A 282 -1.47 -13.01 -11.14
C GLY A 282 -1.01 -13.70 -9.86
N ILE A 283 0.12 -14.41 -9.87
CA ILE A 283 0.71 -14.98 -8.64
C ILE A 283 1.05 -13.87 -7.64
N PHE A 284 1.76 -12.84 -8.08
CA PHE A 284 2.16 -11.72 -7.23
C PHE A 284 0.96 -11.05 -6.57
N TYR A 285 -0.03 -10.64 -7.36
CA TYR A 285 -1.24 -9.98 -6.86
C TYR A 285 -2.11 -10.91 -6.03
N PHE A 286 -2.19 -12.20 -6.37
CA PHE A 286 -2.91 -13.18 -5.57
C PHE A 286 -2.28 -13.32 -4.18
N ILE A 287 -0.97 -13.51 -4.06
CA ILE A 287 -0.27 -13.63 -2.78
C ILE A 287 -0.43 -12.33 -1.97
N PHE A 288 -0.12 -11.20 -2.59
CA PHE A 288 -0.19 -9.88 -1.96
C PHE A 288 -1.60 -9.57 -1.42
N LEU A 289 -2.63 -9.73 -2.25
CA LEU A 289 -4.01 -9.43 -1.88
C LEU A 289 -4.56 -10.47 -0.91
N SER A 290 -4.14 -11.74 -1.00
CA SER A 290 -4.53 -12.77 -0.02
C SER A 290 -4.02 -12.40 1.37
N VAL A 291 -2.72 -12.14 1.50
CA VAL A 291 -2.14 -11.75 2.79
C VAL A 291 -2.81 -10.47 3.29
N THR A 292 -3.00 -9.47 2.44
CA THR A 292 -3.67 -8.21 2.81
C THR A 292 -5.09 -8.43 3.29
N LEU A 293 -5.91 -9.19 2.55
CA LEU A 293 -7.31 -9.46 2.87
C LEU A 293 -7.45 -10.23 4.19
N PHE A 294 -6.78 -11.39 4.30
CA PHE A 294 -6.93 -12.27 5.45
C PHE A 294 -6.34 -11.66 6.72
N SER A 295 -5.20 -10.98 6.63
CA SER A 295 -4.60 -10.34 7.81
C SER A 295 -5.40 -9.12 8.26
N THR A 296 -5.90 -8.29 7.33
CA THR A 296 -6.78 -7.15 7.66
C THR A 296 -8.09 -7.63 8.27
N ALA A 297 -8.71 -8.66 7.68
CA ALA A 297 -9.91 -9.30 8.22
C ALA A 297 -9.66 -9.83 9.63
N ALA A 298 -8.57 -10.58 9.84
CA ALA A 298 -8.20 -11.09 11.15
C ALA A 298 -7.99 -9.96 12.18
N CYS A 299 -7.31 -8.87 11.82
CA CYS A 299 -7.16 -7.71 12.71
C CYS A 299 -8.49 -7.03 13.04
N ILE A 300 -9.42 -6.94 12.08
CA ILE A 300 -10.75 -6.37 12.29
C ILE A 300 -11.58 -7.25 13.23
N PHE A 301 -11.61 -8.57 13.01
CA PHE A 301 -12.38 -9.51 13.84
C PHE A 301 -11.78 -9.71 15.24
N THR A 302 -10.47 -9.54 15.40
CA THR A 302 -9.79 -9.58 16.70
C THR A 302 -9.73 -8.22 17.41
N HIS A 303 -10.40 -7.20 16.87
CA HIS A 303 -10.46 -5.84 17.42
C HIS A 303 -9.09 -5.15 17.61
N ARG A 304 -8.11 -5.50 16.77
CA ARG A 304 -6.74 -4.95 16.78
C ARG A 304 -6.56 -3.74 15.85
N SER A 305 -7.64 -3.11 15.41
CA SER A 305 -7.63 -1.93 14.51
C SER A 305 -7.35 -0.59 15.24
N THR A 306 -6.80 -0.64 16.44
CA THR A 306 -6.51 0.55 17.27
C THR A 306 -5.15 1.16 16.98
N SER A 307 -4.32 0.58 16.12
CA SER A 307 -2.98 1.07 15.80
C SER A 307 -2.82 1.38 14.32
N THR A 308 -2.25 2.54 13.99
CA THR A 308 -1.89 2.91 12.62
C THR A 308 -0.70 2.09 12.09
N THR A 309 0.11 1.55 13.00
CA THR A 309 1.08 0.51 12.69
C THR A 309 0.35 -0.81 12.47
N PHE A 310 0.73 -1.53 11.41
CA PHE A 310 0.17 -2.84 11.15
C PHE A 310 0.45 -3.81 12.31
N PRO A 311 -0.55 -4.47 12.92
CA PRO A 311 -0.36 -5.26 14.14
C PRO A 311 0.65 -6.41 14.03
N TYR A 312 0.88 -6.90 12.81
CA TYR A 312 1.86 -7.96 12.55
C TYR A 312 3.24 -7.44 12.11
N ALA A 313 3.45 -6.12 12.04
CA ALA A 313 4.70 -5.51 11.59
C ALA A 313 5.95 -6.01 12.36
N THR A 314 5.82 -6.27 13.65
CA THR A 314 6.92 -6.78 14.49
C THR A 314 7.11 -8.30 14.38
N LYS A 315 6.17 -9.04 13.77
CA LYS A 315 6.21 -10.50 13.70
C LYS A 315 7.16 -10.96 12.59
N ARG A 316 7.95 -12.00 12.89
CA ARG A 316 8.96 -12.56 11.96
C ARG A 316 8.35 -13.00 10.63
N TRP A 317 7.20 -13.66 10.64
CA TRP A 317 6.54 -14.12 9.41
C TRP A 317 6.20 -12.96 8.46
N TYR A 318 5.78 -11.80 9.00
CA TYR A 318 5.43 -10.64 8.19
C TYR A 318 6.65 -9.97 7.58
N LYS A 319 7.78 -9.97 8.30
CA LYS A 319 9.08 -9.52 7.79
C LYS A 319 9.54 -10.41 6.63
N ILE A 320 9.48 -11.74 6.79
CA ILE A 320 9.80 -12.71 5.75
C ILE A 320 8.89 -12.50 4.52
N TYR A 321 7.57 -12.38 4.75
CA TYR A 321 6.61 -12.06 3.70
C TYR A 321 6.96 -10.77 2.96
N THR A 322 7.36 -9.72 3.66
CA THR A 322 7.75 -8.44 3.05
C THR A 322 8.96 -8.61 2.12
N CYS A 323 9.97 -9.37 2.54
CA CYS A 323 11.12 -9.67 1.69
C CYS A 323 10.72 -10.50 0.45
N ILE A 324 9.91 -11.54 0.65
CA ILE A 324 9.39 -12.37 -0.46
C ILE A 324 8.59 -11.51 -1.44
N LEU A 325 7.74 -10.62 -0.94
CA LEU A 325 6.93 -9.73 -1.76
C LEU A 325 7.79 -8.83 -2.64
N PHE A 326 8.85 -8.23 -2.09
CA PHE A 326 9.78 -7.41 -2.88
C PHE A 326 10.58 -8.23 -3.89
N LEU A 327 11.00 -9.45 -3.55
CA LEU A 327 11.64 -10.36 -4.50
C LEU A 327 10.69 -10.70 -5.65
N LEU A 328 9.42 -10.99 -5.37
CA LEU A 328 8.40 -11.24 -6.40
C LEU A 328 8.17 -10.01 -7.29
N MET A 329 8.18 -8.79 -6.74
CA MET A 329 8.09 -7.55 -7.54
C MET A 329 9.26 -7.45 -8.54
N VAL A 330 10.49 -7.69 -8.08
CA VAL A 330 11.68 -7.64 -8.93
C VAL A 330 11.63 -8.73 -10.01
N SER A 331 11.32 -9.97 -9.62
CA SER A 331 11.20 -11.09 -10.58
C SER A 331 10.13 -10.82 -11.63
N MET A 332 8.98 -10.27 -11.25
CA MET A 332 7.92 -9.89 -12.17
C MET A 332 8.35 -8.82 -13.17
N VAL A 333 9.12 -7.82 -12.73
CA VAL A 333 9.68 -6.80 -13.64
C VAL A 333 10.67 -7.43 -14.62
N ILE A 334 11.56 -8.31 -14.15
CA ILE A 334 12.54 -8.99 -15.00
C ILE A 334 11.84 -9.84 -16.07
N ILE A 335 10.85 -10.65 -15.68
CA ILE A 335 10.05 -11.47 -16.60
C ILE A 335 9.36 -10.57 -17.63
N ALA A 336 8.73 -9.49 -17.17
CA ALA A 336 8.07 -8.54 -18.05
C ALA A 336 9.05 -7.91 -19.05
N MET A 337 10.24 -7.52 -18.61
CA MET A 337 11.27 -6.97 -19.49
C MET A 337 11.74 -7.99 -20.52
N MET A 338 11.88 -9.26 -20.15
CA MET A 338 12.29 -10.32 -21.10
C MET A 338 11.24 -10.55 -22.19
N GLU A 339 9.96 -10.51 -21.86
CA GLU A 339 8.86 -10.76 -22.80
C GLU A 339 8.40 -9.52 -23.58
N ASN A 340 8.67 -8.33 -23.06
CA ASN A 340 8.16 -7.09 -23.63
C ASN A 340 8.79 -6.79 -25.00
N ARG A 341 7.93 -6.50 -25.97
CA ARG A 341 8.31 -6.00 -27.29
C ARG A 341 7.45 -4.84 -27.73
N LYS A 342 7.92 -4.13 -28.74
CA LYS A 342 7.17 -3.09 -29.46
C LYS A 342 6.48 -3.70 -30.69
N ALA A 343 5.17 -3.54 -30.79
CA ALA A 343 4.38 -3.94 -31.95
C ALA A 343 4.48 -2.90 -33.08
N PRO A 344 4.09 -3.23 -34.33
CA PRO A 344 4.17 -2.32 -35.48
C PRO A 344 3.40 -0.99 -35.30
N CYS A 345 2.27 -1.01 -34.59
CA CYS A 345 1.52 0.20 -34.23
C CYS A 345 2.11 1.00 -33.05
N GLY A 346 3.29 0.63 -32.56
CA GLY A 346 3.99 1.30 -31.45
C GLY A 346 3.52 0.93 -30.05
N ALA A 347 2.50 0.07 -29.92
CA ALA A 347 2.06 -0.45 -28.63
C ALA A 347 3.04 -1.48 -28.07
N TYR A 348 3.23 -1.51 -26.75
CA TYR A 348 4.07 -2.50 -26.08
C TYR A 348 3.24 -3.67 -25.54
N THR A 349 3.71 -4.89 -25.79
CA THR A 349 3.03 -6.13 -25.43
C THR A 349 4.01 -7.23 -25.04
N THR A 350 3.56 -8.19 -24.24
CA THR A 350 4.29 -9.44 -23.92
C THR A 350 3.94 -10.60 -24.85
N TYR A 351 2.94 -10.43 -25.73
CA TYR A 351 2.55 -11.47 -26.68
C TYR A 351 3.49 -11.51 -27.89
N PRO A 352 3.83 -12.69 -28.43
CA PRO A 352 4.56 -12.80 -29.69
C PRO A 352 3.74 -12.24 -30.87
N PRO A 353 4.36 -11.96 -32.04
CA PRO A 353 3.65 -11.49 -33.23
C PRO A 353 2.56 -12.47 -33.70
N THR A 354 2.90 -13.76 -33.76
CA THR A 354 2.03 -14.83 -34.24
C THR A 354 2.21 -16.08 -33.38
N ILE A 355 1.12 -16.79 -33.09
CA ILE A 355 1.16 -18.16 -32.56
C ILE A 355 0.54 -19.06 -33.60
N THR A 356 1.27 -20.10 -34.03
CA THR A 356 0.86 -20.99 -35.13
C THR A 356 0.16 -22.27 -34.68
N LYS A 357 0.05 -22.52 -33.36
CA LYS A 357 -0.62 -23.70 -32.79
C LYS A 357 -1.30 -23.35 -31.46
N PRO A 358 -2.57 -23.76 -31.22
CA PRO A 358 -3.48 -24.56 -32.07
C PRO A 358 -4.25 -23.80 -33.16
N HIS A 359 -4.22 -22.46 -33.19
CA HIS A 359 -4.83 -21.64 -34.24
C HIS A 359 -3.87 -20.53 -34.64
N ASP A 360 -3.68 -20.31 -35.94
CA ASP A 360 -2.93 -19.17 -36.48
C ASP A 360 -3.59 -17.86 -36.06
N PHE A 361 -3.09 -17.26 -34.99
CA PHE A 361 -3.58 -15.98 -34.48
C PHE A 361 -2.48 -14.92 -34.58
N ASN A 362 -2.79 -13.83 -35.26
CA ASN A 362 -1.91 -12.68 -35.43
C ASN A 362 -2.21 -11.62 -34.36
N PHE A 363 -1.36 -11.57 -33.33
CA PHE A 363 -1.50 -10.61 -32.24
C PHE A 363 -1.19 -9.18 -32.68
N ASP A 364 -0.30 -8.98 -33.65
CA ASP A 364 0.01 -7.65 -34.16
C ASP A 364 -1.19 -7.03 -34.86
N GLU A 365 -1.83 -7.79 -35.74
CA GLU A 365 -3.06 -7.35 -36.39
C GLU A 365 -4.16 -7.05 -35.37
N PHE A 366 -4.38 -7.97 -34.42
CA PHE A 366 -5.40 -7.78 -33.38
C PHE A 366 -5.14 -6.56 -32.48
N LEU A 367 -3.89 -6.35 -32.10
CA LEU A 367 -3.44 -5.23 -31.25
C LEU A 367 -3.56 -3.89 -31.98
N CYS A 368 -3.27 -3.88 -33.28
CA CYS A 368 -3.27 -2.69 -34.13
C CYS A 368 -4.64 -2.39 -34.80
N GLY A 369 -5.70 -3.09 -34.38
CA GLY A 369 -7.10 -2.75 -34.71
C GLY A 369 -7.82 -3.74 -35.62
N GLY A 370 -7.12 -4.72 -36.19
CA GLY A 370 -7.69 -5.80 -37.01
C GLY A 370 -8.37 -6.91 -36.18
N THR A 371 -8.78 -7.97 -36.89
CA THR A 371 -9.48 -9.13 -36.30
C THR A 371 -8.50 -10.16 -35.73
N GLY A 372 -7.27 -10.23 -36.26
CA GLY A 372 -6.23 -11.17 -35.84
C GLY A 372 -6.43 -12.61 -36.29
N GLU A 373 -7.51 -12.87 -37.03
CA GLU A 373 -7.80 -14.14 -37.69
C GLU A 373 -7.21 -14.09 -39.10
N GLY A 374 -6.34 -15.05 -39.44
CA GLY A 374 -5.81 -15.16 -40.80
C GLY A 374 -6.92 -15.43 -41.83
N PRO A 375 -6.66 -15.22 -43.14
CA PRO A 375 -7.59 -15.67 -44.17
C PRO A 375 -7.81 -17.18 -44.02
N LEU A 376 -9.07 -17.58 -43.81
CA LEU A 376 -9.51 -18.98 -43.70
C LEU A 376 -9.15 -19.80 -44.95
#